data_AF-A0A9D4V8M4-F1
#
_entry.id   AF-A0A9D4V8M4-F1
#
_cell.length_a   1.000
_cell.length_b   1.000
_cell.length_c   1.000
_cell.angle_alpha   90.00
_cell.angle_beta   90.00
_cell.angle_gamma   90.00
#
_symmetry.space_group_name_H-M   'P 1'
#
loop_
_entity.id
_entity.type
_entity.pdbx_description
1 polymer ?
#
loop_
_entity_poly.entity_id
_entity_poly.type
_entity_poly.pdbx_seq_one_letter_code
_entity_poly.pdbx_strand_id
1 'polypeptide(L)'
;MGWVCERLCTGVVAKMGIQISDDLNLYNLKVQHFTRIPDVSHADMKVGYGIVYIPNRYNFGSVDAVIVYKDMLGNFHFIGLQFTTSLDRHKHSEEQFMNVAVLEKWIPSILQQLQGWQLHYTFICMTSKDKVKCPSNIRQLKNGVCFGTVEHTLHVQSFADALGQHRVGNEVFQLLQEMTKKREEENADPKPSTEEFLSQCIFPVEYSSAAIKRVTGARLRSLASVSGKLNPDHYKTRDLLIDAMKSAGLLIVS
;
A
#
# COMPACT_ATOMS: atom_id res chain seq x y z
N MET A 1 10.59 13.27 -2.87
CA MET A 1 9.44 14.21 -2.92
C MET A 1 8.14 13.57 -3.37
N GLY A 2 8.11 12.61 -4.32
CA GLY A 2 6.86 11.97 -4.80
C GLY A 2 5.82 11.63 -3.71
N TRP A 3 6.26 10.94 -2.66
CA TRP A 3 5.46 10.60 -1.46
C TRP A 3 4.61 11.72 -0.85
N VAL A 4 5.06 12.97 -0.96
CA VAL A 4 4.30 14.12 -0.46
C VAL A 4 3.12 14.41 -1.38
N CYS A 5 3.34 14.41 -2.69
CA CYS A 5 2.29 14.56 -3.70
C CYS A 5 1.30 13.39 -3.67
N GLU A 6 1.77 12.14 -3.61
CA GLU A 6 0.94 10.93 -3.53
C GLU A 6 -0.04 10.98 -2.33
N ARG A 7 0.44 11.39 -1.15
CA ARG A 7 -0.41 11.57 0.05
C ARG A 7 -1.35 12.78 -0.02
N LEU A 8 -0.96 13.85 -0.70
CA LEU A 8 -1.82 15.02 -0.90
C LEU A 8 -2.95 14.69 -1.90
N CYS A 9 -2.63 14.05 -3.04
CA CYS A 9 -3.60 13.64 -4.04
C CYS A 9 -4.61 12.64 -3.48
N THR A 10 -4.18 11.64 -2.71
CA THR A 10 -5.10 10.70 -2.04
C THR A 10 -6.00 11.38 -0.98
N GLY A 11 -5.51 12.42 -0.30
CA GLY A 11 -6.32 13.26 0.58
C GLY A 11 -7.39 14.08 -0.16
N VAL A 12 -7.06 14.64 -1.34
CA VAL A 12 -8.02 15.30 -2.23
C VAL A 12 -9.08 14.30 -2.71
N VAL A 13 -8.67 13.13 -3.21
CA VAL A 13 -9.57 12.07 -3.68
C VAL A 13 -10.57 11.64 -2.59
N ALA A 14 -10.14 11.52 -1.35
CA ALA A 14 -11.06 11.15 -0.27
C ALA A 14 -12.08 12.25 0.08
N LYS A 15 -11.66 13.52 0.09
CA LYS A 15 -12.57 14.64 0.41
C LYS A 15 -13.53 14.99 -0.71
N MET A 16 -13.10 14.86 -1.97
CA MET A 16 -13.81 15.41 -3.13
C MET A 16 -14.39 14.32 -4.03
N GLY A 17 -13.82 13.12 -4.00
CA GLY A 17 -14.08 12.08 -4.99
C GLY A 17 -13.05 12.07 -6.12
N ILE A 18 -13.29 11.25 -7.13
CA ILE A 18 -12.45 11.14 -8.33
C ILE A 18 -13.28 10.66 -9.52
N GLN A 19 -13.08 11.27 -10.69
CA GLN A 19 -13.54 10.73 -11.97
C GLN A 19 -12.46 9.80 -12.54
N ILE A 20 -12.81 8.53 -12.80
CA ILE A 20 -11.90 7.55 -13.42
C ILE A 20 -12.22 7.37 -14.90
N SER A 21 -13.50 7.46 -15.26
CA SER A 21 -14.01 7.54 -16.62
C SER A 21 -15.41 8.17 -16.58
N ASP A 22 -15.99 8.51 -17.73
CA ASP A 22 -17.32 9.13 -17.82
C ASP A 22 -18.42 8.32 -17.09
N ASP A 23 -18.27 7.00 -17.09
CA ASP A 23 -19.15 6.02 -16.44
C ASP A 23 -18.69 5.57 -15.03
N LEU A 24 -17.52 6.00 -14.55
CA LEU A 24 -17.00 5.62 -13.24
C LEU A 24 -16.55 6.86 -12.44
N ASN A 25 -17.51 7.41 -11.71
CA ASN A 25 -17.32 8.54 -10.81
C ASN A 25 -17.47 8.08 -9.36
N LEU A 26 -16.47 8.37 -8.53
CA LEU A 26 -16.42 7.92 -7.14
C LEU A 26 -16.63 9.10 -6.21
N TYR A 27 -17.59 8.98 -5.28
CA TYR A 27 -17.87 9.97 -4.24
C TYR A 27 -17.99 9.28 -2.88
N ASN A 28 -18.17 10.04 -1.79
CA ASN A 28 -18.33 9.52 -0.42
C ASN A 28 -17.22 8.53 -0.02
N LEU A 29 -15.96 8.95 -0.23
CA LEU A 29 -14.79 8.12 -0.01
C LEU A 29 -14.19 8.33 1.39
N LYS A 30 -14.02 7.25 2.15
CA LYS A 30 -13.35 7.27 3.46
C LYS A 30 -11.89 6.84 3.33
N VAL A 31 -10.95 7.59 3.91
CA VAL A 31 -9.55 7.11 4.04
C VAL A 31 -9.45 6.01 5.09
N GLN A 32 -8.74 4.93 4.75
CA GLN A 32 -8.26 3.95 5.71
C GLN A 32 -6.77 3.68 5.51
N HIS A 33 -5.96 3.99 6.52
CA HIS A 33 -4.55 3.65 6.51
C HIS A 33 -4.31 2.19 6.92
N PHE A 34 -3.36 1.52 6.29
CA PHE A 34 -3.06 0.11 6.59
C PHE A 34 -1.57 -0.19 6.69
N THR A 35 -1.18 -1.01 7.67
CA THR A 35 0.20 -1.55 7.81
C THR A 35 0.30 -2.98 7.30
N ARG A 36 -0.83 -3.71 7.29
CA ARG A 36 -1.02 -5.03 6.68
C ARG A 36 -2.23 -4.91 5.76
N ILE A 37 -2.19 -5.55 4.58
CA ILE A 37 -3.28 -5.55 3.61
C ILE A 37 -4.57 -6.05 4.30
N PRO A 38 -5.69 -5.32 4.21
CA PRO A 38 -6.98 -5.78 4.68
C PRO A 38 -7.60 -6.79 3.71
N ASP A 39 -8.33 -7.77 4.24
CA ASP A 39 -9.28 -8.55 3.46
C ASP A 39 -10.52 -7.70 3.20
N VAL A 40 -10.90 -7.54 1.93
CA VAL A 40 -12.06 -6.76 1.48
C VAL A 40 -13.15 -7.61 0.82
N SER A 41 -12.98 -8.94 0.79
CA SER A 41 -13.96 -9.87 0.19
C SER A 41 -15.32 -9.86 0.89
N HIS A 42 -15.36 -9.48 2.17
CA HIS A 42 -16.57 -9.36 3.00
C HIS A 42 -16.89 -7.91 3.39
N ALA A 43 -16.51 -6.94 2.55
CA ALA A 43 -16.77 -5.52 2.80
C ALA A 43 -18.29 -5.21 2.70
N ASP A 44 -18.98 -5.16 3.84
CA ASP A 44 -20.37 -4.68 3.93
C ASP A 44 -20.42 -3.16 3.71
N MET A 45 -20.45 -2.78 2.43
CA MET A 45 -20.58 -1.38 2.02
C MET A 45 -21.97 -1.07 1.48
N LYS A 46 -22.44 0.12 1.83
CA LYS A 46 -23.59 0.77 1.23
C LYS A 46 -23.29 1.12 -0.24
N VAL A 47 -24.34 1.15 -1.03
CA VAL A 47 -24.36 1.68 -2.40
C VAL A 47 -23.94 3.16 -2.40
N GLY A 48 -23.11 3.57 -3.35
CA GLY A 48 -22.61 4.95 -3.47
C GLY A 48 -21.56 5.36 -2.43
N TYR A 49 -20.81 4.40 -1.89
CA TYR A 49 -19.79 4.59 -0.86
C TYR A 49 -18.52 3.78 -1.16
N GLY A 50 -17.37 4.26 -0.70
CA GLY A 50 -16.11 3.53 -0.82
C GLY A 50 -15.05 3.88 0.22
N ILE A 51 -13.98 3.09 0.19
CA ILE A 51 -12.82 3.22 1.08
C ILE A 51 -11.55 3.32 0.24
N VAL A 52 -10.76 4.36 0.49
CA VAL A 52 -9.43 4.59 -0.08
C VAL A 52 -8.40 4.05 0.91
N TYR A 53 -7.84 2.90 0.59
CA TYR A 53 -6.80 2.24 1.36
C TYR A 53 -5.42 2.80 0.99
N ILE A 54 -4.74 3.42 1.97
CA ILE A 54 -3.42 4.04 1.79
C ILE A 54 -2.39 3.30 2.66
N PRO A 55 -1.28 2.80 2.09
CA PRO A 55 -0.27 2.10 2.87
C PRO A 55 0.46 3.03 3.85
N ASN A 56 0.68 2.56 5.08
CA ASN A 56 1.42 3.27 6.11
C ASN A 56 2.94 3.26 5.86
N ARG A 57 3.45 2.20 5.24
CA ARG A 57 4.85 2.05 4.85
C ARG A 57 4.99 2.19 3.34
N TYR A 58 6.11 2.78 2.92
CA TYR A 58 6.38 3.13 1.53
C TYR A 58 6.36 1.89 0.60
N ASN A 59 5.91 2.09 -0.64
CA ASN A 59 5.80 1.09 -1.71
C ASN A 59 5.02 -0.19 -1.37
N PHE A 60 3.70 -0.19 -1.58
CA PHE A 60 3.01 -1.44 -1.95
C PHE A 60 3.27 -1.79 -3.43
N GLY A 61 4.55 -1.86 -3.81
CA GLY A 61 5.12 -2.30 -5.09
C GLY A 61 4.79 -1.47 -6.34
N SER A 62 3.51 -1.19 -6.54
CA SER A 62 2.92 -0.89 -7.85
C SER A 62 1.68 0.02 -7.76
N VAL A 63 1.26 0.46 -6.57
CA VAL A 63 0.15 1.42 -6.37
C VAL A 63 0.42 2.34 -5.20
N ASP A 64 -0.17 3.54 -5.25
CA ASP A 64 -0.09 4.55 -4.18
C ASP A 64 -1.31 4.47 -3.25
N ALA A 65 -2.45 4.03 -3.80
CA ALA A 65 -3.66 3.68 -3.04
C ALA A 65 -4.44 2.56 -3.74
N VAL A 66 -5.37 1.96 -3.00
CA VAL A 66 -6.38 1.03 -3.52
C VAL A 66 -7.74 1.55 -3.11
N ILE A 67 -8.70 1.64 -4.05
CA ILE A 67 -10.07 2.03 -3.73
C ILE A 67 -10.97 0.79 -3.86
N VAL A 68 -11.77 0.55 -2.83
CA VAL A 68 -12.93 -0.35 -2.89
C VAL A 68 -14.17 0.52 -2.90
N TYR A 69 -14.99 0.42 -3.93
CA TYR A 69 -16.20 1.24 -4.10
C TYR A 69 -17.39 0.36 -4.49
N LYS A 70 -18.60 0.71 -4.04
CA LYS A 70 -19.84 0.08 -4.49
C LYS A 70 -20.67 1.09 -5.25
N ASP A 71 -20.89 0.83 -6.53
CA ASP A 71 -21.60 1.77 -7.41
C ASP A 71 -23.09 1.88 -7.09
N MET A 72 -23.79 2.78 -7.80
CA MET A 72 -25.22 3.01 -7.65
C MET A 72 -26.10 1.82 -8.11
N LEU A 73 -25.53 0.86 -8.83
CA LEU A 73 -26.18 -0.37 -9.30
C LEU A 73 -25.91 -1.56 -8.37
N GLY A 74 -25.03 -1.40 -7.38
CA GLY A 74 -24.65 -2.42 -6.40
C GLY A 74 -23.40 -3.23 -6.76
N ASN A 75 -22.74 -2.93 -7.88
CA ASN A 75 -21.51 -3.60 -8.30
C ASN A 75 -20.34 -3.17 -7.39
N PHE A 76 -19.45 -4.11 -7.05
CA PHE A 76 -18.20 -3.78 -6.37
C PHE A 76 -17.09 -3.50 -7.38
N HIS A 77 -16.35 -2.42 -7.13
CA HIS A 77 -15.18 -2.01 -7.89
C HIS A 77 -13.94 -2.12 -7.02
N PHE A 78 -12.90 -2.79 -7.51
CA PHE A 78 -11.59 -2.86 -6.89
C PHE A 78 -10.57 -2.17 -7.81
N ILE A 79 -9.97 -1.09 -7.30
CA ILE A 79 -9.30 -0.09 -8.13
C ILE A 79 -7.88 0.14 -7.60
N GLY A 80 -6.87 -0.24 -8.37
CA GLY A 80 -5.49 0.17 -8.11
C GLY A 80 -5.26 1.60 -8.63
N LEU A 81 -4.73 2.49 -7.79
CA LEU A 81 -4.50 3.90 -8.14
C LEU A 81 -3.01 4.24 -8.08
N GLN A 82 -2.48 4.85 -9.14
CA GLN A 82 -1.10 5.33 -9.19
C GLN A 82 -1.01 6.72 -9.83
N PHE A 83 -0.38 7.65 -9.12
CA PHE A 83 -0.06 9.00 -9.58
C PHE A 83 1.34 9.00 -10.18
N THR A 84 1.48 9.45 -11.43
CA THR A 84 2.80 9.48 -12.08
C THR A 84 2.96 10.62 -13.07
N THR A 85 4.17 11.15 -13.20
CA THR A 85 4.52 12.09 -14.28
C THR A 85 5.05 11.40 -15.53
N SER A 86 5.25 10.06 -15.49
CA SER A 86 5.84 9.30 -16.59
C SER A 86 5.25 7.87 -16.66
N LEU A 87 4.21 7.71 -17.47
CA LEU A 87 3.53 6.43 -17.69
C LEU A 87 4.51 5.32 -18.12
N ASP A 88 5.46 5.61 -19.01
CA ASP A 88 6.41 4.62 -19.55
C ASP A 88 7.31 4.00 -18.48
N ARG A 89 7.64 4.75 -17.41
CA ARG A 89 8.42 4.24 -16.26
C ARG A 89 7.61 3.31 -15.36
N HIS A 90 6.28 3.40 -15.41
CA HIS A 90 5.35 2.68 -14.54
C HIS A 90 4.48 1.66 -15.31
N LYS A 91 4.73 1.44 -16.60
CA LYS A 91 3.92 0.55 -17.47
C LYS A 91 3.69 -0.87 -16.93
N HIS A 92 4.60 -1.39 -16.11
CA HIS A 92 4.49 -2.73 -15.49
C HIS A 92 3.73 -2.73 -14.15
N SER A 93 3.39 -1.56 -13.60
CA SER A 93 2.70 -1.46 -12.31
C SER A 93 1.26 -2.01 -12.38
N GLU A 94 0.60 -1.88 -13.54
CA GLU A 94 -0.67 -2.56 -13.84
C GLU A 94 -0.54 -4.08 -13.72
N GLU A 95 0.32 -4.68 -14.55
CA GLU A 95 0.50 -6.14 -14.61
C GLU A 95 0.93 -6.73 -13.26
N GLN A 96 1.74 -5.99 -12.50
CA GLN A 96 2.18 -6.39 -11.17
C GLN A 96 1.04 -6.35 -10.14
N PHE A 97 0.21 -5.31 -10.14
CA PHE A 97 -0.89 -5.19 -9.19
C PHE A 97 -2.05 -6.13 -9.53
N MET A 98 -2.37 -6.27 -10.82
CA MET A 98 -3.41 -7.17 -11.34
C MET A 98 -2.99 -8.63 -11.41
N ASN A 99 -1.81 -8.97 -10.86
CA ASN A 99 -1.39 -10.34 -10.71
C ASN A 99 -2.27 -11.08 -9.68
N VAL A 100 -2.68 -12.31 -10.01
CA VAL A 100 -3.49 -13.16 -9.11
C VAL A 100 -2.89 -13.23 -7.70
N ALA A 101 -1.56 -13.41 -7.56
CA ALA A 101 -0.90 -13.53 -6.26
C ALA A 101 -0.77 -12.21 -5.48
N VAL A 102 -1.12 -11.07 -6.09
CA VAL A 102 -1.26 -9.77 -5.42
C VAL A 102 -2.71 -9.55 -5.02
N LEU A 103 -3.65 -9.78 -5.92
CA LEU A 103 -5.09 -9.62 -5.66
C LEU A 103 -5.61 -10.60 -4.59
N GLU A 104 -5.12 -11.84 -4.56
CA GLU A 104 -5.45 -12.87 -3.55
C GLU A 104 -5.18 -12.42 -2.10
N LYS A 105 -4.32 -11.41 -1.90
CA LYS A 105 -4.02 -10.83 -0.58
C LYS A 105 -5.09 -9.84 -0.10
N TRP A 106 -5.87 -9.30 -1.02
CA TRP A 106 -6.95 -8.34 -0.79
C TRP A 106 -8.32 -9.05 -0.83
N ILE A 107 -8.52 -9.93 -1.80
CA ILE A 107 -9.75 -10.68 -2.02
C ILE A 107 -9.35 -12.16 -2.11
N PRO A 108 -9.42 -12.93 -0.99
CA PRO A 108 -9.10 -14.35 -0.99
C PRO A 108 -10.00 -15.13 -1.96
N SER A 109 -9.43 -16.11 -2.65
CA SER A 109 -10.07 -16.83 -3.76
C SER A 109 -10.60 -15.92 -4.87
N ILE A 110 -9.86 -14.86 -5.27
CA ILE A 110 -10.31 -13.86 -6.25
C ILE A 110 -10.86 -14.51 -7.52
N LEU A 111 -10.23 -15.58 -8.01
CA LEU A 111 -10.64 -16.29 -9.23
C LEU A 111 -12.05 -16.90 -9.16
N GLN A 112 -12.54 -17.23 -7.97
CA GLN A 112 -13.91 -17.70 -7.73
C GLN A 112 -14.88 -16.52 -7.55
N GLN A 113 -14.37 -15.38 -7.08
CA GLN A 113 -15.16 -14.18 -6.81
C GLN A 113 -15.24 -13.19 -7.98
N LEU A 114 -14.52 -13.40 -9.09
CA LEU A 114 -14.43 -12.47 -10.24
C LEU A 114 -15.80 -11.96 -10.74
N GLN A 115 -16.85 -12.77 -10.70
CA GLN A 115 -18.19 -12.36 -11.13
C GLN A 115 -18.81 -11.24 -10.26
N GLY A 116 -18.36 -11.08 -9.01
CA GLY A 116 -18.81 -10.03 -8.10
C GLY A 116 -17.98 -8.74 -8.16
N TRP A 117 -16.85 -8.72 -8.88
CA TRP A 117 -15.86 -7.66 -8.81
C TRP A 117 -15.48 -7.08 -10.18
N GLN A 118 -15.70 -5.78 -10.35
CA GLN A 118 -15.17 -5.00 -11.47
C GLN A 118 -13.75 -4.54 -11.12
N LEU A 119 -12.75 -5.01 -11.87
CA LEU A 119 -11.34 -4.75 -11.59
C LEU A 119 -10.80 -3.62 -12.47
N HIS A 120 -10.13 -2.64 -11.85
CA HIS A 120 -9.63 -1.44 -12.51
C HIS A 120 -8.22 -1.09 -12.10
N TYR A 121 -7.40 -0.66 -13.05
CA TYR A 121 -6.12 -0.02 -12.76
C TYR A 121 -6.14 1.38 -13.34
N THR A 122 -5.77 2.39 -12.54
CA THR A 122 -5.92 3.80 -12.90
C THR A 122 -4.60 4.54 -12.71
N PHE A 123 -4.02 4.99 -13.83
CA PHE A 123 -2.96 5.99 -13.82
C PHE A 123 -3.57 7.39 -13.84
N ILE A 124 -3.19 8.22 -12.87
CA ILE A 124 -3.43 9.67 -12.89
C ILE A 124 -2.11 10.35 -13.24
N CYS A 125 -2.06 11.00 -14.41
CA CYS A 125 -0.82 11.56 -14.94
C CYS A 125 -1.01 12.86 -15.73
N MET A 126 -0.03 13.21 -16.56
CA MET A 126 -0.04 14.45 -17.35
C MET A 126 -0.89 14.35 -18.63
N THR A 127 -1.39 13.17 -18.97
CA THR A 127 -2.12 12.89 -20.22
C THR A 127 -3.30 11.95 -19.95
N SER A 128 -4.28 11.99 -20.85
CA SER A 128 -5.42 11.05 -20.87
C SER A 128 -5.31 10.13 -22.07
N LYS A 129 -5.85 8.92 -21.96
CA LYS A 129 -6.03 7.97 -23.07
C LYS A 129 -7.38 7.26 -22.90
N ASP A 130 -7.92 6.74 -24.00
CA ASP A 130 -9.10 5.87 -23.95
C ASP A 130 -8.87 4.69 -22.99
N LYS A 131 -9.90 4.34 -22.22
CA LYS A 131 -9.86 3.18 -21.33
C LYS A 131 -9.75 1.89 -22.14
N VAL A 132 -8.88 0.98 -21.71
CA VAL A 132 -8.58 -0.27 -22.40
C VAL A 132 -9.05 -1.44 -21.54
N LYS A 133 -9.75 -2.41 -22.14
CA LYS A 133 -9.96 -3.72 -21.50
C LYS A 133 -8.72 -4.58 -21.71
N CYS A 134 -8.02 -4.89 -20.61
CA CYS A 134 -6.86 -5.76 -20.61
C CYS A 134 -7.34 -7.22 -20.42
N PRO A 135 -7.15 -8.13 -21.41
CA PRO A 135 -7.60 -9.51 -21.29
C PRO A 135 -6.78 -10.30 -20.27
N SER A 136 -7.38 -11.32 -19.66
CA SER A 136 -6.68 -12.18 -18.71
C SER A 136 -5.55 -12.99 -19.37
N ASN A 137 -4.40 -13.10 -18.70
CA ASN A 137 -3.29 -13.99 -19.08
C ASN A 137 -2.97 -14.94 -17.92
N ILE A 138 -4.00 -15.65 -17.44
CA ILE A 138 -3.89 -16.60 -16.34
C ILE A 138 -3.42 -17.96 -16.88
N ARG A 139 -2.45 -18.56 -16.18
CA ARG A 139 -1.94 -19.91 -16.45
C ARG A 139 -2.06 -20.74 -15.18
N GLN A 140 -2.44 -22.00 -15.32
CA GLN A 140 -2.54 -22.95 -14.22
C GLN A 140 -1.41 -23.99 -14.30
N LEU A 141 -0.73 -24.21 -13.18
CA LEU A 141 0.27 -25.26 -13.01
C LEU A 141 -0.41 -26.61 -12.71
N LYS A 142 0.32 -27.72 -12.93
CA LYS A 142 -0.19 -29.09 -12.68
C LYS A 142 -0.62 -29.36 -11.23
N ASN A 143 -0.16 -28.56 -10.28
CA ASN A 143 -0.55 -28.62 -8.86
C ASN A 143 -1.77 -27.73 -8.52
N GLY A 144 -2.47 -27.20 -9.54
CA GLY A 144 -3.65 -26.34 -9.38
C GLY A 144 -3.35 -24.86 -9.18
N VAL A 145 -2.09 -24.46 -8.91
CA VAL A 145 -1.71 -23.06 -8.65
C VAL A 145 -1.85 -22.21 -9.92
N CYS A 146 -2.66 -21.15 -9.84
CA CYS A 146 -2.82 -20.17 -10.90
C CYS A 146 -1.86 -18.98 -10.74
N PHE A 147 -1.34 -18.47 -11.84
CA PHE A 147 -0.50 -17.26 -11.89
C PHE A 147 -0.74 -16.48 -13.18
N GLY A 148 -0.40 -15.18 -13.18
CA GLY A 148 -0.64 -14.28 -14.31
C GLY A 148 -1.56 -13.12 -13.94
N THR A 149 -2.00 -12.36 -14.94
CA THR A 149 -2.89 -11.19 -14.77
C THR A 149 -4.34 -11.55 -15.01
N VAL A 150 -5.23 -11.00 -14.19
CA VAL A 150 -6.69 -11.13 -14.39
C VAL A 150 -7.19 -10.13 -15.43
N GLU A 151 -8.38 -10.38 -15.99
CA GLU A 151 -9.07 -9.37 -16.81
C GLU A 151 -9.43 -8.16 -15.96
N HIS A 152 -9.19 -6.97 -16.49
CA HIS A 152 -9.47 -5.71 -15.82
C HIS A 152 -9.57 -4.55 -16.84
N THR A 153 -10.01 -3.37 -16.40
CA THR A 153 -10.00 -2.14 -17.21
C THR A 153 -8.84 -1.24 -16.79
N LEU A 154 -7.99 -0.88 -17.74
CA LEU A 154 -6.93 0.10 -17.59
C LEU A 154 -7.46 1.49 -17.96
N HIS A 155 -7.31 2.44 -17.04
CA HIS A 155 -7.64 3.86 -17.22
C HIS A 155 -6.37 4.70 -17.15
N VAL A 156 -6.25 5.68 -18.04
CA VAL A 156 -5.20 6.70 -18.00
C VAL A 156 -5.88 8.05 -18.09
N GLN A 157 -5.91 8.77 -16.97
CA GLN A 157 -6.56 10.08 -16.86
C GLN A 157 -5.54 11.17 -16.54
N SER A 158 -5.77 12.36 -17.06
CA SER A 158 -5.02 13.53 -16.65
C SER A 158 -5.44 13.95 -15.23
N PHE A 159 -4.55 14.63 -14.49
CA PHE A 159 -4.91 15.29 -13.24
C PHE A 159 -6.09 16.27 -13.41
N ALA A 160 -6.20 16.90 -14.59
CA ALA A 160 -7.26 17.85 -14.89
C ALA A 160 -8.61 17.14 -15.09
N ASP A 161 -8.66 15.99 -15.75
CA ASP A 161 -9.91 15.27 -15.98
C ASP A 161 -10.37 14.55 -14.70
N ALA A 162 -9.45 13.88 -14.01
CA ALA A 162 -9.77 13.09 -12.82
C ALA A 162 -10.23 13.91 -11.61
N LEU A 163 -9.76 15.15 -11.49
CA LEU A 163 -10.09 16.07 -10.39
C LEU A 163 -10.94 17.28 -10.85
N GLY A 164 -11.17 17.41 -12.17
CA GLY A 164 -11.72 18.62 -12.79
C GLY A 164 -13.21 18.85 -12.62
N GLN A 165 -13.97 17.85 -12.19
CA GLN A 165 -15.41 18.01 -11.90
C GLN A 165 -15.68 19.12 -10.88
N HIS A 166 -14.74 19.37 -9.97
CA HIS A 166 -14.86 20.43 -8.96
C HIS A 166 -14.33 21.79 -9.44
N ARG A 167 -13.73 21.82 -10.64
CA ARG A 167 -12.74 22.82 -11.10
C ARG A 167 -11.52 22.85 -10.16
N VAL A 168 -10.31 22.87 -10.72
CA VAL A 168 -9.09 23.12 -9.92
C VAL A 168 -9.02 24.61 -9.60
N GLY A 169 -9.89 25.05 -8.70
CA GLY A 169 -10.01 26.42 -8.21
C GLY A 169 -9.32 26.64 -6.87
N ASN A 170 -9.54 27.82 -6.28
CA ASN A 170 -8.95 28.21 -4.99
C ASN A 170 -9.23 27.20 -3.88
N GLU A 171 -10.36 26.48 -3.88
CA GLU A 171 -10.70 25.50 -2.84
C GLU A 171 -9.77 24.28 -2.83
N VAL A 172 -9.41 23.73 -3.99
CA VAL A 172 -8.43 22.62 -4.09
C VAL A 172 -7.05 23.11 -3.64
N PHE A 173 -6.68 24.33 -4.03
CA PHE A 173 -5.39 24.93 -3.66
C PHE A 173 -5.32 25.26 -2.16
N GLN A 174 -6.38 25.82 -1.58
CA GLN A 174 -6.52 26.05 -0.14
C GLN A 174 -6.50 24.73 0.63
N LEU A 175 -7.20 23.70 0.16
CA LEU A 175 -7.15 22.37 0.78
C LEU A 175 -5.73 21.77 0.75
N LEU A 176 -5.00 21.93 -0.35
CA LEU A 176 -3.59 21.52 -0.44
C LEU A 176 -2.70 22.33 0.51
N GLN A 177 -2.93 23.64 0.65
CA GLN A 177 -2.24 24.50 1.62
C GLN A 177 -2.55 24.11 3.06
N GLU A 178 -3.83 23.87 3.41
CA GLU A 178 -4.25 23.40 4.74
C GLU A 178 -3.62 22.05 5.10
N MET A 179 -3.65 21.08 4.17
CA MET A 179 -3.02 19.77 4.40
C MET A 179 -1.49 19.87 4.50
N THR A 180 -0.87 20.84 3.81
CA THR A 180 0.58 21.10 3.92
C THR A 180 0.90 21.77 5.26
N LYS A 181 0.18 22.82 5.64
CA LYS A 181 0.35 23.56 6.90
C LYS A 181 0.08 22.70 8.13
N LYS A 182 -1.02 21.95 8.15
CA LYS A 182 -1.32 20.99 9.22
C LYS A 182 -0.22 19.93 9.34
N ARG A 183 0.36 19.52 8.22
CA ARG A 183 1.50 18.59 8.21
C ARG A 183 2.78 19.26 8.71
N GLU A 184 3.04 20.51 8.39
CA GLU A 184 4.17 21.27 8.96
C GLU A 184 4.02 21.38 10.48
N GLU A 185 2.81 21.66 10.99
CA GLU A 185 2.47 21.66 12.42
C GLU A 185 2.65 20.25 13.05
N GLU A 186 2.13 19.19 12.44
CA GLU A 186 2.33 17.78 12.86
C GLU A 186 3.79 17.29 12.71
N ASN A 187 4.68 18.04 12.05
CA ASN A 187 6.12 17.77 11.95
C ASN A 187 6.96 18.81 12.74
N ALA A 188 6.32 19.79 13.38
CA ALA A 188 6.94 20.79 14.24
C ALA A 188 6.97 20.35 15.71
N ASP A 189 6.09 19.43 16.11
CA ASP A 189 6.36 18.57 17.27
C ASP A 189 7.70 17.84 17.00
N PRO A 190 8.66 17.88 17.95
CA PRO A 190 9.98 17.30 17.73
C PRO A 190 9.81 15.79 17.52
N LYS A 191 10.10 15.34 16.30
CA LYS A 191 10.21 13.90 16.04
C LYS A 191 11.20 13.34 17.04
N PRO A 192 10.82 12.33 17.86
CA PRO A 192 11.81 11.59 18.63
C PRO A 192 12.88 11.13 17.65
N SER A 193 14.13 11.35 18.02
CA SER A 193 15.28 11.00 17.20
C SER A 193 15.19 9.53 16.75
N THR A 194 15.88 9.17 15.66
CA THR A 194 15.91 7.77 15.21
C THR A 194 16.36 6.84 16.35
N GLU A 195 17.21 7.31 17.26
CA GLU A 195 17.62 6.60 18.48
C GLU A 195 16.46 6.46 19.49
N GLU A 196 15.70 7.52 19.78
CA GLU A 196 14.53 7.44 20.67
C GLU A 196 13.42 6.54 20.10
N PHE A 197 13.11 6.63 18.80
CA PHE A 197 12.09 5.77 18.19
C PHE A 197 12.53 4.29 18.14
N LEU A 198 13.82 4.02 17.89
CA LEU A 198 14.38 2.67 18.01
C LEU A 198 14.41 2.19 19.47
N SER A 199 14.65 3.08 20.44
CA SER A 199 14.60 2.72 21.87
C SER A 199 13.21 2.24 22.32
N GLN A 200 12.14 2.76 21.69
CA GLN A 200 10.74 2.45 22.00
C GLN A 200 10.19 1.24 21.21
N CYS A 201 10.81 0.84 20.09
CA CYS A 201 10.28 -0.21 19.20
C CYS A 201 10.97 -1.58 19.33
N ILE A 202 11.95 -1.74 20.23
CA ILE A 202 12.60 -3.04 20.45
C ILE A 202 11.88 -3.78 21.58
N PHE A 203 10.87 -4.56 21.20
CA PHE A 203 10.41 -5.66 22.05
C PHE A 203 11.45 -6.80 21.98
N PRO A 204 11.84 -7.41 23.10
CA PRO A 204 12.75 -8.55 23.09
C PRO A 204 12.17 -9.69 22.26
N VAL A 205 12.99 -10.30 21.40
CA VAL A 205 12.55 -11.46 20.63
C VAL A 205 12.67 -12.71 21.50
N GLU A 206 11.56 -13.33 21.83
CA GLU A 206 11.52 -14.59 22.57
C GLU A 206 11.84 -15.80 21.67
N TYR A 207 12.73 -16.67 22.15
CA TYR A 207 13.00 -17.97 21.58
C TYR A 207 13.06 -19.03 22.69
N SER A 208 12.59 -20.24 22.42
CA SER A 208 12.94 -21.36 23.30
C SER A 208 14.41 -21.76 23.13
N SER A 209 14.98 -22.36 24.16
CA SER A 209 16.35 -22.88 24.23
C SER A 209 16.68 -23.89 23.11
N ALA A 210 15.67 -24.55 22.54
CA ALA A 210 15.79 -25.40 21.36
C ALA A 210 15.68 -24.61 20.03
N ALA A 211 14.85 -23.57 19.98
CA ALA A 211 14.66 -22.74 18.79
C ALA A 211 15.87 -21.84 18.53
N ILE A 212 16.44 -21.20 19.56
CA ILE A 212 17.62 -20.31 19.40
C ILE A 212 18.81 -21.04 18.78
N LYS A 213 19.00 -22.33 19.13
CA LYS A 213 20.04 -23.20 18.54
C LYS A 213 19.88 -23.40 17.04
N ARG A 214 18.69 -23.20 16.46
CA ARG A 214 18.41 -23.30 15.01
C ARG A 214 18.50 -21.95 14.28
N VAL A 215 18.58 -20.82 14.99
CA VAL A 215 18.69 -19.50 14.36
C VAL A 215 20.08 -19.30 13.77
N THR A 216 20.15 -18.91 12.49
CA THR A 216 21.41 -18.72 11.76
C THR A 216 22.16 -17.46 12.22
N GLY A 217 23.49 -17.47 12.12
CA GLY A 217 24.33 -16.32 12.48
C GLY A 217 23.97 -15.05 11.71
N ALA A 218 23.62 -15.17 10.42
CA ALA A 218 23.16 -14.03 9.61
C ALA A 218 21.85 -13.41 10.15
N ARG A 219 20.90 -14.23 10.61
CA ARG A 219 19.65 -13.74 11.19
C ARG A 219 19.89 -13.04 12.55
N LEU A 220 20.77 -13.58 13.38
CA LEU A 220 21.16 -12.97 14.66
C LEU A 220 21.83 -11.61 14.44
N ARG A 221 22.78 -11.51 13.49
CA ARG A 221 23.43 -10.23 13.15
C ARG A 221 22.42 -9.21 12.63
N SER A 222 21.52 -9.60 11.75
CA SER A 222 20.44 -8.73 11.27
C SER A 222 19.55 -8.21 12.40
N LEU A 223 19.19 -9.04 13.39
CA LEU A 223 18.43 -8.62 14.57
C LEU A 223 19.22 -7.67 15.48
N ALA A 224 20.52 -7.93 15.69
CA ALA A 224 21.39 -7.05 16.47
C ALA A 224 21.55 -5.66 15.81
N SER A 225 21.83 -5.60 14.49
CA SER A 225 21.97 -4.35 13.75
C SER A 225 20.71 -3.47 13.79
N VAL A 226 19.52 -4.07 13.72
CA VAL A 226 18.24 -3.33 13.76
C VAL A 226 18.03 -2.60 15.09
N SER A 227 18.69 -3.05 16.17
CA SER A 227 18.55 -2.41 17.49
C SER A 227 19.33 -1.11 17.66
N GLY A 228 20.38 -0.88 16.85
CA GLY A 228 21.37 0.20 17.08
C GLY A 228 22.25 0.02 18.34
N LYS A 229 21.79 -0.73 19.36
CA LYS A 229 22.47 -0.92 20.65
C LYS A 229 23.71 -1.81 20.60
N LEU A 230 23.87 -2.63 19.57
CA LEU A 230 25.01 -3.53 19.38
C LEU A 230 25.53 -3.47 17.95
N ASN A 231 26.86 -3.38 17.78
CA ASN A 231 27.50 -3.71 16.51
C ASN A 231 27.79 -5.23 16.46
N PRO A 232 27.08 -6.02 15.64
CA PRO A 232 27.28 -7.47 15.59
C PRO A 232 28.68 -7.90 15.15
N ASP A 233 29.42 -7.06 14.42
CA ASP A 233 30.74 -7.41 13.88
C ASP A 233 31.83 -7.41 14.96
N HIS A 234 31.54 -6.86 16.15
CA HIS A 234 32.41 -6.97 17.31
C HIS A 234 32.38 -8.39 17.94
N TYR A 235 31.36 -9.20 17.63
CA TYR A 235 31.14 -10.51 18.25
C TYR A 235 31.55 -11.65 17.33
N LYS A 236 32.81 -12.10 17.50
CA LYS A 236 33.46 -13.09 16.63
C LYS A 236 32.79 -14.47 16.61
N THR A 237 32.04 -14.84 17.65
CA THR A 237 31.31 -16.11 17.72
C THR A 237 29.81 -15.87 17.90
N ARG A 238 29.02 -16.85 17.45
CA ARG A 238 27.55 -16.80 17.53
C ARG A 238 27.06 -16.73 18.98
N ASP A 239 27.71 -17.45 19.89
CA ASP A 239 27.26 -17.54 21.27
C ASP A 239 27.56 -16.24 22.03
N LEU A 240 28.73 -15.61 21.79
CA LEU A 240 29.03 -14.26 22.30
C LEU A 240 28.03 -13.21 21.82
N LEU A 241 27.58 -13.31 20.56
CA LEU A 241 26.53 -12.42 20.03
C LEU A 241 25.18 -12.68 20.72
N ILE A 242 24.80 -13.93 20.94
CA ILE A 242 23.56 -14.30 21.65
C ILE A 242 23.57 -13.75 23.09
N ASP A 243 24.67 -13.91 23.82
CA ASP A 243 24.76 -13.45 25.21
C ASP A 243 24.85 -11.92 25.33
N ALA A 244 25.48 -11.25 24.37
CA ALA A 244 25.39 -9.80 24.24
C ALA A 244 23.96 -9.32 23.95
N MET A 245 23.23 -10.01 23.05
CA MET A 245 21.83 -9.69 22.74
C MET A 245 20.89 -9.91 23.93
N LYS A 246 21.10 -10.96 24.75
CA LYS A 246 20.39 -11.13 26.03
C LYS A 246 20.68 -9.98 26.99
N SER A 247 21.96 -9.65 27.18
CA SER A 247 22.42 -8.60 28.10
C SER A 247 21.90 -7.20 27.72
N ALA A 248 21.74 -6.95 26.41
CA ALA A 248 21.16 -5.72 25.88
C ALA A 248 19.61 -5.70 25.85
N GLY A 249 18.94 -6.73 26.39
CA GLY A 249 17.49 -6.84 26.42
C GLY A 249 16.84 -7.06 25.04
N LEU A 250 17.59 -7.52 24.04
CA LEU A 250 17.13 -7.72 22.66
C LEU A 250 16.57 -9.13 22.43
N LEU A 251 16.91 -10.08 23.30
CA LEU A 251 16.65 -11.50 23.15
C LEU A 251 16.29 -12.10 24.52
N ILE A 252 15.10 -12.70 24.63
CA ILE A 252 14.74 -13.53 25.78
C ILE A 252 14.84 -14.99 25.34
N VAL A 253 15.45 -15.84 26.16
CA VAL A 253 15.54 -17.28 25.91
C VAL A 253 14.94 -18.05 27.08
N SER A 254 13.87 -18.80 26.80
CA SER A 254 13.13 -19.65 27.75
C SER A 254 13.43 -21.14 27.58
#